data_AF-A0A661NGJ4-F1
#
_entry.id   AF-A0A661NGJ4-F1
#
_cell.length_a   1.000
_cell.length_b   1.000
_cell.length_c   1.000
_cell.angle_alpha   90.00
_cell.angle_beta   90.00
_cell.angle_gamma   90.00
#
_symmetry.space_group_name_H-M   'P 1'
#
loop_
_entity.id
_entity.type
_entity.pdbx_description
1 polymer ?
#
loop_
_entity_poly.entity_id
_entity_poly.type
_entity_poly.pdbx_seq_one_letter_code
_entity_poly.pdbx_strand_id
1 'polypeptide(L)'
;MNDLNPDSSPDSQSVEPEPEPAQAAAPIAIIGIGCMFPKARDLRTYWQNIQDGRDCISETPESHWKPEDYFDADASAPDKTYGRRGGFLDAIDF
;
A
#
# COMPACT_ATOMS: atom_id res chain seq x y z
N MET A 1 44.07 -19.02 65.57
CA MET A 1 43.87 -17.60 65.21
C MET A 1 43.78 -17.59 63.69
N ASN A 2 42.64 -17.13 63.17
CA ASN A 2 42.12 -17.17 61.78
C ASN A 2 43.11 -17.21 60.60
N ASP A 3 42.70 -17.90 59.53
CA ASP A 3 42.46 -17.37 58.16
C ASP A 3 41.67 -18.44 57.36
N LEU A 4 40.34 -18.32 57.19
CA LEU A 4 39.64 -17.76 56.02
C LEU A 4 40.02 -18.40 54.67
N ASN A 5 39.28 -19.42 54.22
CA ASN A 5 38.39 -19.33 53.04
C ASN A 5 37.62 -20.65 52.77
N PRO A 6 36.28 -20.65 52.79
CA PRO A 6 35.45 -21.73 52.26
C PRO A 6 34.59 -21.20 51.12
N ASP A 7 35.12 -21.07 49.91
CA ASP A 7 34.26 -20.93 48.72
C ASP A 7 35.03 -21.28 47.45
N SER A 8 34.70 -22.43 46.88
CA SER A 8 34.98 -22.72 45.47
C SER A 8 33.68 -23.23 44.89
N SER A 9 32.67 -22.36 44.93
CA SER A 9 31.50 -22.45 44.06
C SER A 9 32.00 -22.53 42.62
N PRO A 10 31.65 -23.58 41.84
CA PRO A 10 31.97 -23.58 40.43
C PRO A 10 31.18 -22.44 39.79
N ASP A 11 31.88 -21.53 39.10
CA ASP A 11 31.30 -20.44 38.33
C ASP A 11 30.13 -20.99 37.50
N SER A 12 28.91 -20.64 37.91
CA SER A 12 27.72 -20.82 37.10
C SER A 12 27.83 -19.87 35.94
N GLN A 13 28.54 -20.29 34.89
CA GLN A 13 28.50 -19.62 33.61
C GLN A 13 27.06 -19.68 33.12
N SER A 14 26.36 -18.56 33.30
CA SER A 14 25.08 -18.31 32.67
C SER A 14 25.35 -18.31 31.18
N VAL A 15 25.00 -19.40 30.50
CA VAL A 15 24.90 -19.42 29.05
C VAL A 15 23.80 -18.43 28.68
N GLU A 16 24.21 -17.22 28.29
CA GLU A 16 23.32 -16.28 27.61
C GLU A 16 22.77 -17.00 26.37
N PRO A 17 21.44 -17.05 26.17
CA PRO A 17 20.88 -17.68 24.99
C PRO A 17 21.40 -16.92 23.77
N GLU A 18 22.21 -17.61 22.96
CA GLU A 18 22.66 -17.12 21.67
C GLU A 18 21.41 -16.77 20.84
N PRO A 19 21.35 -15.60 20.18
CA PRO A 19 20.17 -15.20 19.45
C PRO A 19 19.86 -16.26 18.39
N GLU A 20 18.73 -16.96 18.55
CA GLU A 20 18.26 -17.88 17.51
C GLU A 20 18.18 -17.12 16.19
N PRO A 21 18.72 -17.68 15.09
CA PRO A 21 18.65 -17.03 13.80
C PRO A 21 17.18 -16.76 13.50
N ALA A 22 16.83 -15.48 13.37
CA ALA A 22 15.49 -15.05 13.00
C ALA A 22 15.10 -15.82 11.74
N GLN A 23 14.13 -16.73 11.87
CA GLN A 23 13.76 -17.61 10.78
C GLN A 23 13.23 -16.73 9.64
N ALA A 24 14.01 -16.61 8.56
CA ALA A 24 13.65 -15.78 7.43
C ALA A 24 12.29 -16.25 6.92
N ALA A 25 11.32 -15.32 6.83
CA ALA A 25 10.01 -15.63 6.31
C ALA A 25 10.15 -16.27 4.91
N ALA A 26 9.38 -17.33 4.66
CA ALA A 26 9.41 -18.00 3.37
C ALA A 26 9.05 -17.01 2.25
N PRO A 27 9.74 -17.05 1.10
CA PRO A 27 9.45 -16.17 -0.02
C PRO A 27 8.05 -16.43 -0.57
N ILE A 28 7.31 -15.36 -0.89
CA ILE A 28 5.96 -15.43 -1.46
C ILE A 28 6.01 -15.13 -2.95
N ALA A 29 5.38 -15.99 -3.76
CA ALA A 29 5.27 -15.81 -5.20
C ALA A 29 3.90 -15.24 -5.60
N ILE A 30 3.90 -14.25 -6.50
CA ILE A 30 2.69 -13.75 -7.16
C ILE A 30 2.52 -14.54 -8.46
N ILE A 31 1.51 -15.42 -8.50
CA ILE A 31 1.27 -16.32 -9.65
C ILE A 31 0.16 -15.82 -10.59
N GLY A 32 -0.51 -14.73 -10.26
CA GLY A 32 -1.59 -14.17 -11.06
C GLY A 32 -1.89 -12.73 -10.68
N ILE A 33 -2.30 -11.93 -11.66
CA ILE A 33 -2.71 -10.53 -11.52
C ILE A 33 -3.93 -10.32 -12.41
N GLY A 34 -4.84 -9.45 -12.00
CA GLY A 34 -5.92 -8.92 -12.82
C GLY A 34 -6.14 -7.46 -12.47
N CYS A 35 -6.62 -6.66 -13.41
CA CYS A 35 -6.91 -5.26 -13.15
C CYS A 35 -8.01 -4.70 -14.05
N MET A 36 -8.65 -3.65 -13.55
CA MET A 36 -9.47 -2.74 -14.33
C MET A 36 -9.17 -1.33 -13.87
N PHE A 37 -8.77 -0.48 -14.82
CA PHE A 37 -8.35 0.89 -14.58
C PHE A 37 -9.02 1.83 -15.61
N PRO A 38 -9.01 3.14 -15.36
CA PRO A 38 -9.48 4.11 -16.35
C PRO A 38 -8.80 3.91 -17.70
N LYS A 39 -9.60 3.80 -18.77
CA LYS A 39 -9.13 3.50 -20.15
C LYS A 39 -8.32 2.20 -20.28
N ALA A 40 -8.47 1.25 -19.35
CA ALA A 40 -7.80 -0.05 -19.40
C ALA A 40 -8.64 -1.15 -18.73
N ARG A 41 -9.36 -1.93 -19.54
CA ARG A 41 -10.20 -3.05 -19.08
C ARG A 41 -9.40 -4.33 -18.79
N ASP A 42 -8.12 -4.36 -19.14
CA ASP A 42 -7.23 -5.51 -18.97
C ASP A 42 -5.78 -5.08 -18.71
N LEU A 43 -4.95 -6.05 -18.30
CA LEU A 43 -3.53 -5.87 -17.99
C LEU A 43 -2.72 -5.34 -19.17
N ARG A 44 -3.05 -5.80 -20.39
CA ARG A 44 -2.29 -5.43 -21.59
C ARG A 44 -2.48 -3.95 -21.88
N THR A 45 -3.72 -3.47 -21.84
CA THR A 45 -4.07 -2.08 -22.06
C THR A 45 -3.52 -1.19 -20.96
N TYR A 46 -3.58 -1.64 -19.71
CA TYR A 46 -2.98 -0.94 -18.58
C TYR A 46 -1.47 -0.74 -18.77
N TRP A 47 -0.74 -1.81 -19.10
CA TRP A 47 0.70 -1.73 -19.32
C TRP A 47 1.05 -0.83 -20.50
N GLN A 48 0.30 -0.93 -21.61
CA GLN A 48 0.50 -0.06 -22.76
C GLN A 48 0.29 1.42 -22.39
N ASN A 49 -0.74 1.75 -21.60
CA ASN A 49 -0.98 3.12 -21.15
C ASN A 49 0.20 3.68 -20.32
N ILE A 50 0.85 2.85 -19.50
CA ILE A 50 2.06 3.25 -18.76
C ILE A 50 3.22 3.50 -19.72
N GLN A 51 3.47 2.56 -20.65
CA GLN A 51 4.56 2.69 -21.61
C GLN A 51 4.42 3.95 -22.48
N ASP A 52 3.18 4.30 -22.83
CA ASP A 52 2.87 5.46 -23.66
C ASP A 52 2.72 6.77 -22.84
N GLY A 53 2.82 6.73 -21.51
CA GLY A 53 2.65 7.90 -20.65
C GLY A 53 1.26 8.54 -20.75
N ARG A 54 0.21 7.73 -20.93
CA ARG A 54 -1.13 8.20 -21.28
C ARG A 54 -1.86 8.84 -20.09
N ASP A 55 -2.37 10.07 -20.26
CA ASP A 55 -3.32 10.68 -19.30
C ASP A 55 -4.68 9.96 -19.36
N CYS A 56 -5.00 9.25 -18.28
CA CYS A 56 -6.22 8.49 -18.11
C CYS A 56 -7.26 9.19 -17.23
N ILE A 57 -7.02 10.44 -16.84
CA ILE A 57 -7.95 11.28 -16.07
C ILE A 57 -8.94 11.97 -17.01
N SER A 58 -10.22 11.92 -16.68
CA SER A 58 -11.32 12.57 -17.41
C SER A 58 -12.09 13.53 -16.52
N GLU A 59 -13.03 14.27 -17.11
CA GLU A 59 -14.12 14.90 -16.35
C GLU A 59 -15.01 13.83 -15.72
N THR A 60 -15.77 14.21 -14.70
CA THR A 60 -16.78 13.34 -14.08
C THR A 60 -17.81 12.89 -15.13
N PRO A 61 -18.09 11.58 -15.26
CA PRO A 61 -19.10 11.09 -16.19
C PRO A 61 -20.48 11.63 -15.84
N GLU A 62 -21.28 11.97 -16.87
CA GLU A 62 -22.63 12.51 -16.70
C GLU A 62 -23.58 11.61 -15.90
N SER A 63 -23.28 10.31 -15.83
CA SER A 63 -24.04 9.31 -15.08
C SER A 63 -23.83 9.36 -13.56
N HIS A 64 -22.85 10.13 -13.06
CA HIS A 64 -22.47 10.12 -11.63
C HIS A 64 -23.12 11.27 -10.87
N TRP A 65 -22.52 12.46 -10.94
CA TRP A 65 -23.05 13.70 -10.37
C TRP A 65 -22.69 14.86 -11.30
N LYS A 66 -23.41 15.96 -11.15
CA LYS A 66 -23.12 17.22 -11.83
C LYS A 66 -22.01 17.96 -11.06
N PRO A 67 -20.81 18.14 -11.62
CA PRO A 67 -19.74 18.83 -10.92
C PRO A 67 -20.12 20.25 -10.49
N GLU A 68 -21.01 20.90 -11.24
CA GLU A 68 -21.47 22.27 -10.98
C GLU A 68 -22.17 22.42 -9.62
N ASP A 69 -22.80 21.34 -9.13
CA ASP A 69 -23.51 21.35 -7.85
C ASP A 69 -22.54 21.33 -6.66
N TYR A 70 -21.30 20.88 -6.86
CA TYR A 70 -20.33 20.61 -5.78
C TYR A 70 -18.98 21.31 -5.96
N PHE A 71 -18.70 21.89 -7.13
CA PHE A 71 -17.42 22.54 -7.38
C PHE A 71 -17.33 23.92 -6.72
N ASP A 72 -16.22 24.16 -6.03
CA ASP A 72 -15.77 25.49 -5.63
C ASP A 72 -14.24 25.56 -5.80
N ALA A 73 -13.73 26.69 -6.30
CA ALA A 73 -12.28 26.89 -6.43
C ALA A 73 -11.59 27.07 -5.07
N ASP A 74 -12.33 27.49 -4.04
CA ASP A 74 -11.85 27.53 -2.66
C ASP A 74 -11.93 26.14 -2.02
N ALA A 75 -10.76 25.57 -1.73
CA ALA A 75 -10.65 24.26 -1.08
C ALA A 75 -11.21 24.23 0.36
N SER A 76 -11.48 25.39 0.96
CA SER A 76 -12.05 25.52 2.31
C SER A 76 -13.57 25.76 2.32
N ALA A 77 -14.18 25.91 1.15
CA ALA A 77 -15.63 26.11 1.05
C ALA A 77 -16.38 24.91 1.64
N PRO A 78 -17.33 25.14 2.57
CA PRO A 78 -18.08 24.06 3.21
C PRO A 78 -18.96 23.32 2.19
N ASP A 79 -19.03 21.99 2.33
CA ASP A 79 -19.82 21.09 1.48
C ASP A 79 -19.50 21.15 -0.03
N LYS A 80 -18.30 21.63 -0.38
CA LYS A 80 -17.81 21.75 -1.76
C LYS A 80 -16.47 21.02 -1.96
N THR A 81 -16.09 20.85 -3.22
CA THR A 81 -14.82 20.27 -3.64
C THR A 81 -14.19 21.10 -4.76
N TYR A 82 -12.87 21.24 -4.75
CA TYR A 82 -12.11 21.82 -5.86
C TYR A 82 -11.72 20.79 -6.93
N GLY A 83 -12.07 19.51 -6.71
CA GLY A 83 -11.82 18.43 -7.67
C GLY A 83 -12.98 18.27 -8.65
N ARG A 84 -12.70 18.45 -9.95
CA ARG A 84 -13.67 18.22 -11.06
C ARG A 84 -13.33 17.07 -11.99
N ARG A 85 -12.09 16.56 -11.90
CA ARG A 85 -11.55 15.51 -12.76
C ARG A 85 -11.12 14.31 -11.94
N GLY A 86 -11.21 13.12 -12.52
CA GLY A 86 -10.89 11.86 -11.85
C GLY A 86 -10.63 10.72 -12.84
N GLY A 87 -10.17 9.60 -12.30
CA GLY A 87 -10.04 8.35 -13.06
C GLY A 87 -11.28 7.50 -12.87
N PHE A 88 -12.07 7.32 -13.94
CA PHE A 88 -13.30 6.55 -13.90
C PHE A 88 -13.18 5.29 -14.75
N LEU A 89 -13.80 4.20 -14.29
CA LEU A 89 -13.93 3.00 -15.10
C LEU A 89 -14.96 3.24 -16.21
N ASP A 90 -14.73 2.61 -17.36
CA ASP A 90 -15.74 2.56 -18.42
C ASP A 90 -16.98 1.79 -17.93
N ALA A 91 -18.11 1.95 -18.61
CA ALA A 91 -19.31 1.20 -18.31
C ALA A 91 -19.04 -0.32 -18.38
N ILE A 92 -19.44 -1.01 -17.31
CA ILE A 92 -19.35 -2.46 -17.16
C ILE A 92 -20.77 -3.00 -17.13
N ASP A 93 -21.09 -3.87 -18.08
CA ASP A 93 -22.35 -4.62 -18.07
C ASP A 93 -22.19 -5.79 -17.08
N PHE A 94 -23.11 -5.89 -16.12
CA PHE A 94 -23.20 -6.97 -15.15
C PHE A 94 -24.50 -7.75 -15.29
#